data_AF-A0A284R056-F1
#
_entry.id   AF-A0A284R056-F1
#
_cell.length_a   1.000
_cell.length_b   1.000
_cell.length_c   1.000
_cell.angle_alpha   90.00
_cell.angle_beta   90.00
_cell.angle_gamma   90.00
#
_symmetry.space_group_name_H-M   'P 1'
#
loop_
_entity.id
_entity.type
_entity.pdbx_description
1 polymer ?
#
loop_
_entity_poly.entity_id
_entity_poly.type
_entity_poly.pdbx_seq_one_letter_code
_entity_poly.pdbx_strand_id
1 'polypeptide(L)'
;MSSVVVLIVDNTLRPILNSAEVASLFSHPLKAFVSSDYPLNAEMASLEVPHHSYKDHSLPPGPDGACRQMRVHQFLTGREAGGTKPVFGLTAAILIRVAMLGYRKEPDFEVEPPGAPTNEERIAWVMYSNPDFREACEVEGVEVEWESVRRIAEEVVERDKLPQPIRSKL
;
A
#
# COMPACT_ATOMS: atom_id res chain seq x y z
N MET A 1 3.05 -0.38 11.63
CA MET A 1 4.08 0.31 10.82
C MET A 1 3.88 1.81 10.99
N SER A 2 4.87 2.50 11.57
CA SER A 2 4.75 3.94 11.84
C SER A 2 5.31 4.73 10.67
N SER A 3 4.44 5.42 9.93
CA SER A 3 4.85 6.40 8.92
C SER A 3 4.81 7.80 9.54
N VAL A 4 5.83 8.60 9.31
CA VAL A 4 5.91 9.98 9.80
C VAL A 4 5.73 10.93 8.63
N VAL A 5 4.78 11.86 8.74
CA VAL A 5 4.53 12.91 7.74
C VAL A 5 5.13 14.21 8.23
N VAL A 6 5.94 14.85 7.39
CA VAL A 6 6.65 16.09 7.73
C VAL A 6 6.22 17.19 6.76
N LEU A 7 5.96 18.38 7.31
CA LEU A 7 5.77 19.59 6.52
C LEU A 7 7.11 20.30 6.35
N ILE A 8 7.62 20.34 5.12
CA ILE A 8 8.79 21.14 4.76
C ILE A 8 8.30 22.55 4.44
N VAL A 9 8.65 23.52 5.28
CA VAL A 9 8.25 24.93 5.12
C VAL A 9 9.27 25.77 4.35
N ASP A 10 10.53 25.32 4.34
CA ASP A 10 11.61 25.98 3.62
C ASP A 10 11.70 25.45 2.18
N ASN A 11 11.17 26.23 1.25
CA ASN A 11 11.18 25.91 -0.18
C ASN A 11 12.54 26.19 -0.85
N THR A 12 13.54 26.68 -0.11
CA THR A 12 14.89 26.92 -0.60
C THR A 12 15.85 25.76 -0.32
N LEU A 13 15.37 24.73 0.38
CA LEU A 13 16.15 23.56 0.74
C LEU A 13 16.73 22.88 -0.50
N ARG A 14 18.07 22.67 -0.50
CA ARG A 14 18.81 21.98 -1.56
C ARG A 14 19.37 20.66 -1.01
N PRO A 15 18.73 19.52 -1.31
CA PRO A 15 19.19 18.22 -0.83
C PRO A 15 20.58 17.89 -1.40
N ILE A 16 21.48 17.42 -0.54
CA ILE A 16 22.77 16.85 -0.94
C ILE A 16 22.59 15.33 -0.92
N LEU A 17 22.73 14.69 -2.08
CA LEU A 17 22.51 13.24 -2.20
C LEU A 17 23.77 12.46 -1.85
N ASN A 18 23.62 11.44 -1.01
CA ASN A 18 24.62 10.40 -0.84
C ASN A 18 24.51 9.40 -2.00
N SER A 19 25.42 9.45 -2.97
CA SER A 19 25.36 8.60 -4.16
C SER A 19 25.59 7.11 -3.88
N ALA A 20 26.10 6.74 -2.71
CA ALA A 20 26.23 5.34 -2.30
C ALA A 20 24.87 4.68 -2.00
N GLU A 21 23.85 5.49 -1.66
CA GLU A 21 22.54 5.01 -1.19
C GLU A 21 21.38 5.54 -2.05
N VAL A 22 21.50 6.77 -2.55
CA VAL A 22 20.42 7.48 -3.24
C VAL A 22 20.84 7.78 -4.68
N ALA A 23 20.29 7.01 -5.61
CA ALA A 23 20.54 7.19 -7.04
C ALA A 23 19.89 8.46 -7.60
N SER A 24 18.69 8.80 -7.14
CA SER A 24 17.96 9.99 -7.59
C SER A 24 16.99 10.50 -6.52
N LEU A 25 16.67 11.80 -6.61
CA LEU A 25 15.64 12.45 -5.81
C LEU A 25 14.70 13.22 -6.73
N PHE A 26 13.40 13.12 -6.48
CA PHE A 26 12.39 13.81 -7.26
C PHE A 26 11.21 14.24 -6.39
N SER A 27 10.47 15.23 -6.87
CA SER A 27 9.18 15.62 -6.31
C SER A 27 8.06 15.18 -7.24
N HIS A 28 6.95 14.75 -6.66
CA HIS A 28 5.74 14.40 -7.38
C HIS A 28 4.50 14.98 -6.65
N PRO A 29 3.51 15.53 -7.37
CA PRO A 29 2.34 16.11 -6.72
C PRO A 29 1.56 15.09 -5.90
N LEU A 30 1.32 15.37 -4.63
CA LEU A 30 0.59 14.46 -3.73
C LEU A 30 -0.83 14.16 -4.25
N LYS A 31 -1.49 15.14 -4.90
CA LYS A 31 -2.84 14.97 -5.47
C LYS A 31 -2.90 13.90 -6.58
N ALA A 32 -1.77 13.56 -7.20
CA ALA A 32 -1.71 12.54 -8.24
C ALA A 32 -2.02 11.13 -7.70
N PHE A 33 -1.89 10.89 -6.39
CA PHE A 33 -2.14 9.58 -5.77
C PHE A 33 -3.62 9.31 -5.45
N VAL A 34 -4.53 10.24 -5.79
CA VAL A 34 -6.00 10.07 -5.67
C VAL A 34 -6.70 10.33 -7.00
N SER A 35 -5.95 10.22 -8.10
CA SER A 35 -6.42 10.45 -9.47
C SER A 35 -5.88 9.34 -10.36
N SER A 36 -6.76 8.62 -11.05
CA SER A 36 -6.39 7.59 -12.03
C SER A 36 -5.78 8.22 -13.27
N ASP A 37 -6.35 9.35 -13.65
CA ASP A 37 -5.92 10.20 -14.75
C ASP A 37 -5.32 11.48 -14.14
N TYR A 38 -3.98 11.56 -14.14
CA TYR A 38 -3.26 12.74 -13.72
C TYR A 38 -2.37 13.19 -14.88
N PRO A 39 -2.38 14.48 -15.26
CA PRO A 39 -1.59 14.95 -16.40
C PRO A 39 -0.10 14.80 -16.09
N LEU A 40 0.52 13.80 -16.71
CA LEU A 40 1.96 13.63 -16.75
C LEU A 40 2.58 14.62 -17.75
N ASN A 41 3.91 14.69 -17.82
CA ASN A 41 4.58 15.57 -18.78
C ASN A 41 4.23 15.19 -20.24
N ALA A 42 4.45 16.13 -21.16
CA ALA A 42 4.07 15.98 -22.57
C ALA A 42 4.66 14.72 -23.25
N GLU A 43 5.85 14.29 -22.83
CA GLU A 43 6.49 13.07 -23.33
C GLU A 43 5.77 11.78 -22.92
N MET A 44 5.11 11.77 -21.76
CA MET A 44 4.33 10.63 -21.30
C MET A 44 2.89 10.66 -21.84
N ALA A 45 2.35 11.85 -22.07
CA ALA A 45 1.05 12.01 -22.72
C ALA A 45 1.03 11.40 -24.13
N SER A 46 2.17 11.38 -24.85
CA SER A 46 2.27 10.79 -26.18
C SER A 46 2.44 9.26 -26.20
N LEU A 47 2.80 8.64 -25.07
CA LEU A 47 2.95 7.19 -24.96
C LEU A 47 1.63 6.48 -24.62
N GLU A 48 0.55 7.23 -24.36
CA GLU A 48 -0.78 6.72 -23.97
C GLU A 48 -0.75 5.73 -22.78
N VAL A 49 0.30 5.77 -21.96
CA VAL A 49 0.41 4.90 -20.79
C VAL A 49 -0.36 5.52 -19.62
N PRO A 50 -1.28 4.78 -18.98
CA PRO A 50 -2.02 5.28 -17.84
C PRO A 50 -1.09 5.67 -16.69
N HIS A 51 -1.37 6.81 -16.07
CA HIS A 51 -0.69 7.26 -14.85
C HIS A 51 -0.83 6.23 -13.73
N HIS A 52 -2.04 5.71 -13.51
CA HIS A 52 -2.35 4.72 -12.49
C HIS A 52 -2.59 3.34 -13.10
N SER A 53 -2.04 2.32 -12.46
CA SER A 53 -2.41 0.92 -12.67
C SER A 53 -2.32 0.15 -11.37
N TYR A 54 -2.82 -1.09 -11.36
CA TYR A 54 -2.75 -1.95 -10.20
C TYR A 54 -2.61 -3.42 -10.58
N LYS A 55 -2.14 -4.23 -9.63
CA LYS A 55 -2.11 -5.69 -9.71
C LYS A 55 -2.64 -6.27 -8.42
N ASP A 56 -3.56 -7.22 -8.53
CA ASP A 56 -4.04 -7.98 -7.39
C ASP A 56 -3.11 -9.18 -7.18
N HIS A 57 -2.61 -9.34 -5.96
CA HIS A 57 -1.68 -10.38 -5.56
C HIS A 57 -2.35 -11.30 -4.54
N SER A 58 -2.31 -12.60 -4.84
CA SER A 58 -2.77 -13.61 -3.91
C SER A 58 -1.86 -13.62 -2.70
N LEU A 59 -2.43 -13.34 -1.54
CA LEU A 59 -1.79 -13.60 -0.26
C LEU A 59 -1.62 -15.12 -0.09
N PRO A 60 -0.73 -15.56 0.81
CA PRO A 60 -0.66 -16.96 1.23
C PRO A 60 -2.04 -17.51 1.66
N PRO A 61 -2.24 -18.83 1.83
CA PRO A 61 -3.49 -19.39 2.34
C PRO A 61 -3.71 -19.13 3.84
N GLY A 62 -4.95 -18.76 4.19
CA GLY A 62 -5.39 -18.47 5.57
C GLY A 62 -5.29 -19.66 6.51
N PRO A 63 -5.55 -19.47 7.82
CA PRO A 63 -5.83 -20.58 8.72
C PRO A 63 -6.99 -21.47 8.22
N ASP A 64 -7.89 -20.90 7.42
CA ASP A 64 -9.00 -21.57 6.73
C ASP A 64 -8.63 -22.16 5.36
N GLY A 65 -7.37 -22.01 4.93
CA GLY A 65 -6.90 -22.40 3.60
C GLY A 65 -7.34 -21.47 2.46
N ALA A 66 -8.07 -20.39 2.75
CA ALA A 66 -8.54 -19.46 1.71
C ALA A 66 -7.44 -18.47 1.30
N CYS A 67 -7.23 -18.31 -0.01
CA CYS A 67 -6.35 -17.28 -0.54
C CYS A 67 -7.12 -15.97 -0.74
N ARG A 68 -6.69 -14.93 -0.04
CA ARG A 68 -7.26 -13.57 -0.17
C ARG A 68 -6.39 -12.73 -1.10
N GLN A 69 -6.97 -11.68 -1.67
CA GLN A 69 -6.25 -10.77 -2.57
C GLN A 69 -5.84 -9.50 -1.84
N MET A 70 -4.69 -8.96 -2.21
CA MET A 70 -4.27 -7.60 -1.89
C MET A 70 -4.00 -6.85 -3.21
N ARG A 71 -4.41 -5.59 -3.29
CA ARG A 71 -4.08 -4.74 -4.43
C ARG A 71 -2.76 -3.99 -4.21
N VAL A 72 -1.90 -4.08 -5.20
CA VAL A 72 -0.67 -3.28 -5.28
C VAL A 72 -0.85 -2.23 -6.36
N HIS A 73 -0.87 -0.97 -5.95
CA HIS A 73 -0.95 0.17 -6.88
C HIS A 73 0.42 0.56 -7.42
N GLN A 74 0.41 1.07 -8.64
CA GLN A 74 1.55 1.64 -9.34
C GLN A 74 1.17 2.99 -9.97
N PHE A 75 2.00 4.01 -9.74
CA PHE A 75 1.84 5.34 -10.30
C PHE A 75 3.09 5.74 -11.10
N LEU A 76 2.90 6.15 -12.34
CA LEU A 76 3.95 6.71 -13.17
C LEU A 76 4.22 8.16 -12.77
N THR A 77 5.45 8.60 -12.99
CA THR A 77 5.96 9.88 -12.47
C THR A 77 6.24 10.89 -13.58
N GLY A 78 6.25 10.46 -14.84
CA GLY A 78 6.69 11.27 -15.97
C GLY A 78 8.22 11.33 -16.10
N ARG A 79 8.95 10.52 -15.32
CA ARG A 79 10.42 10.60 -15.19
C ARG A 79 11.11 9.28 -15.48
N GLU A 80 10.37 8.31 -16.01
CA GLU A 80 10.82 6.95 -16.28
C GLU A 80 11.96 6.93 -17.31
N ALA A 81 11.93 7.80 -18.32
CA ALA A 81 13.02 7.96 -19.28
C ALA A 81 14.35 8.42 -18.61
N GLY A 82 14.26 9.11 -17.48
CA GLY A 82 15.41 9.52 -16.66
C GLY A 82 15.85 8.47 -15.63
N GLY A 83 15.30 7.25 -15.69
CA GLY A 83 15.62 6.16 -14.77
C GLY A 83 14.84 6.16 -13.46
N THR A 84 13.90 7.10 -13.26
CA THR A 84 13.01 7.09 -12.10
C THR A 84 12.02 5.95 -12.23
N LYS A 85 11.98 5.06 -11.23
CA LYS A 85 11.00 3.98 -11.22
C LYS A 85 9.60 4.53 -10.89
N PRO A 86 8.54 3.84 -11.35
CA PRO A 86 7.20 4.08 -10.85
C PRO A 86 7.14 4.01 -9.32
N VAL A 87 6.17 4.70 -8.73
CA VAL A 87 5.90 4.60 -7.29
C VAL A 87 4.89 3.46 -7.08
N PHE A 88 5.29 2.41 -6.37
CA PHE A 88 4.45 1.23 -6.15
C PHE A 88 4.61 0.63 -4.75
N GLY A 89 3.78 -0.37 -4.44
CA GLY A 89 3.87 -1.14 -3.20
C GLY A 89 3.50 -0.33 -1.96
N LEU A 90 4.21 -0.56 -0.86
CA LEU A 90 3.97 0.12 0.42
C LEU A 90 4.07 1.65 0.29
N THR A 91 5.04 2.15 -0.48
CA THR A 91 5.22 3.58 -0.69
C THR A 91 3.98 4.20 -1.33
N ALA A 92 3.41 3.56 -2.36
CA ALA A 92 2.17 4.00 -2.97
C ALA A 92 1.00 3.96 -1.98
N ALA A 93 0.87 2.89 -1.19
CA ALA A 93 -0.19 2.77 -0.17
C ALA A 93 -0.13 3.90 0.87
N ILE A 94 1.07 4.25 1.35
CA ILE A 94 1.28 5.39 2.25
C ILE A 94 0.84 6.70 1.57
N LEU A 95 1.28 6.93 0.33
CA LEU A 95 1.00 8.17 -0.39
C LEU A 95 -0.48 8.33 -0.75
N ILE A 96 -1.19 7.25 -1.10
CA ILE A 96 -2.64 7.24 -1.26
C ILE A 96 -3.29 7.69 0.05
N ARG A 97 -2.94 7.05 1.18
CA ARG A 97 -3.53 7.39 2.48
C ARG A 97 -3.25 8.84 2.89
N VAL A 98 -2.04 9.33 2.67
CA VAL A 98 -1.67 10.72 2.98
C VAL A 98 -2.41 11.70 2.08
N ALA A 99 -2.53 11.41 0.78
CA ALA A 99 -3.27 12.25 -0.16
C ALA A 99 -4.76 12.32 0.18
N MET A 100 -5.37 11.18 0.56
CA MET A 100 -6.76 11.14 1.01
C MET A 100 -7.01 12.05 2.20
N LEU A 101 -6.14 11.95 3.22
CA LEU A 101 -6.26 12.76 4.43
C LEU A 101 -5.95 14.24 4.17
N GLY A 102 -4.89 14.54 3.42
CA GLY A 102 -4.44 15.89 3.14
C GLY A 102 -5.40 16.69 2.28
N TYR A 103 -6.02 16.05 1.28
CA TYR A 103 -7.00 16.70 0.39
C TYR A 103 -8.46 16.44 0.78
N ARG A 104 -8.73 15.61 1.79
CA ARG A 104 -10.08 15.13 2.15
C ARG A 104 -10.83 14.60 0.93
N LYS A 105 -10.13 13.83 0.10
CA LYS A 105 -10.64 13.31 -1.18
C LYS A 105 -10.41 11.81 -1.25
N GLU A 106 -11.47 11.05 -1.48
CA GLU A 106 -11.36 9.63 -1.83
C GLU A 106 -10.74 9.45 -3.22
N PRO A 107 -9.94 8.40 -3.45
CA PRO A 107 -9.44 8.10 -4.79
C PRO A 107 -10.58 7.84 -5.77
N ASP A 108 -10.37 8.16 -7.04
CA ASP A 108 -11.32 7.83 -8.12
C ASP A 108 -11.20 6.37 -8.62
N PHE A 109 -10.42 5.56 -7.89
CA PHE A 109 -10.21 4.14 -8.10
C PHE A 109 -10.40 3.37 -6.80
N GLU A 110 -10.66 2.07 -6.93
CA GLU A 110 -10.78 1.17 -5.79
C GLU A 110 -9.41 0.85 -5.19
N VAL A 111 -9.22 1.21 -3.91
CA VAL A 111 -7.94 1.00 -3.19
C VAL A 111 -7.70 -0.47 -2.89
N GLU A 112 -8.74 -1.19 -2.46
CA GLU A 112 -8.63 -2.60 -2.11
C GLU A 112 -9.55 -3.45 -2.99
N PRO A 113 -9.19 -4.71 -3.28
CA PRO A 113 -10.10 -5.62 -3.94
C PRO A 113 -11.25 -6.01 -2.98
N PRO A 114 -12.38 -6.49 -3.50
CA PRO A 114 -13.47 -7.00 -2.66
C PRO A 114 -12.98 -8.11 -1.73
N GLY A 115 -13.29 -7.99 -0.43
CA GLY A 115 -12.89 -8.98 0.57
C GLY A 115 -11.41 -8.94 0.96
N ALA A 116 -10.69 -7.86 0.61
CA ALA A 116 -9.32 -7.70 1.06
C ALA A 116 -9.22 -7.64 2.59
N PRO A 117 -8.28 -8.38 3.19
CA PRO A 117 -8.04 -8.29 4.62
C PRO A 117 -7.39 -6.95 4.95
N THR A 118 -7.71 -6.41 6.12
CA THR A 118 -7.06 -5.19 6.63
C THR A 118 -5.57 -5.44 6.89
N ASN A 119 -4.78 -4.38 7.02
CA ASN A 119 -3.36 -4.54 7.35
C ASN A 119 -3.14 -5.24 8.70
N GLU A 120 -4.00 -4.99 9.69
CA GLU A 120 -3.94 -5.65 10.99
C GLU A 120 -4.24 -7.14 10.86
N GLU A 121 -5.27 -7.50 10.10
CA GLU A 121 -5.63 -8.88 9.78
C GLU A 121 -4.49 -9.61 9.07
N ARG A 122 -3.85 -8.96 8.11
CA ARG A 122 -2.70 -9.51 7.37
C ARG A 122 -1.49 -9.75 8.28
N ILE A 123 -1.19 -8.80 9.17
CA ILE A 123 -0.09 -8.93 10.14
C ILE A 123 -0.40 -10.08 11.10
N ALA A 124 -1.57 -10.07 11.72
CA ALA A 124 -1.99 -11.08 12.68
C ALA A 124 -1.94 -12.49 12.07
N TRP A 125 -2.41 -12.62 10.84
CA TRP A 125 -2.37 -13.86 10.11
C TRP A 125 -0.93 -14.32 9.83
N VAL A 126 -0.06 -13.49 9.26
CA VAL A 126 1.34 -13.90 9.00
C VAL A 126 2.06 -14.28 10.29
N MET A 127 1.84 -13.52 11.37
CA MET A 127 2.36 -13.82 12.72
C MET A 127 1.83 -15.14 13.28
N TYR A 128 0.58 -15.50 12.99
CA TYR A 128 -0.04 -16.73 13.46
C TYR A 128 0.36 -17.96 12.62
N SER A 129 0.46 -17.81 11.30
CA SER A 129 0.63 -18.93 10.36
C SER A 129 2.08 -19.32 10.10
N ASN A 130 3.05 -18.42 10.30
CA ASN A 130 4.46 -18.76 10.12
C ASN A 130 5.19 -18.80 11.48
N PRO A 131 5.68 -19.98 11.92
CA PRO A 131 6.37 -20.13 13.19
C PRO A 131 7.69 -19.33 13.28
N ASP A 132 8.33 -19.02 12.14
CA ASP A 132 9.58 -18.26 12.10
C ASP A 132 9.44 -16.89 12.77
N PHE A 133 8.27 -16.25 12.68
CA PHE A 133 8.03 -14.97 13.34
C PHE A 133 7.93 -15.10 14.86
N ARG A 134 7.42 -16.22 15.36
CA ARG A 134 7.40 -16.49 16.80
C ARG A 134 8.82 -16.66 17.33
N GLU A 135 9.62 -17.49 16.66
CA GLU A 135 11.02 -17.70 17.01
C GLU A 135 11.80 -16.37 16.98
N ALA A 136 11.61 -15.57 15.93
CA ALA A 136 12.24 -14.26 15.82
C ALA A 136 11.87 -13.33 16.98
N CYS A 137 10.58 -13.26 17.36
CA CYS A 137 10.15 -12.45 18.50
C CYS A 137 10.77 -12.92 19.83
N GLU A 138 10.90 -14.23 20.05
CA GLU A 138 11.55 -14.79 21.24
C GLU A 138 13.05 -14.42 21.30
N VAL A 139 13.75 -14.53 20.16
CA VAL A 139 15.17 -14.16 20.05
C VAL A 139 15.39 -12.65 20.25
N GLU A 140 14.51 -11.81 19.72
CA GLU A 140 14.61 -10.36 19.84
C GLU A 140 14.02 -9.80 21.14
N GLY A 141 13.40 -10.65 21.98
CA GLY A 141 12.75 -10.23 23.23
C GLY A 141 11.53 -9.32 23.00
N VAL A 142 10.84 -9.49 21.88
CA VAL A 142 9.63 -8.72 21.53
C VAL A 142 8.44 -9.35 22.21
N GLU A 143 7.80 -8.61 23.13
CA GLU A 143 6.55 -9.04 23.75
C GLU A 143 5.40 -8.96 22.76
N VAL A 144 4.72 -10.09 22.54
CA VAL A 144 3.58 -10.20 21.62
C VAL A 144 2.41 -10.86 22.34
N GLU A 145 1.26 -10.20 22.30
CA GLU A 145 -0.02 -10.74 22.80
C GLU A 145 -0.60 -11.77 21.81
N TRP A 146 -0.08 -13.00 21.86
CA TRP A 146 -0.40 -14.07 20.92
C TRP A 146 -1.89 -14.45 20.88
N GLU A 147 -2.62 -14.28 21.98
CA GLU A 147 -4.07 -14.50 22.01
C GLU A 147 -4.81 -13.47 21.14
N SER A 148 -4.38 -12.21 21.17
CA SER A 148 -4.95 -11.15 20.32
C SER A 148 -4.64 -11.41 18.85
N VAL A 149 -3.39 -11.81 18.54
CA VAL A 149 -2.96 -12.19 17.19
C VAL A 149 -3.84 -13.32 16.64
N ARG A 150 -4.04 -14.38 17.44
CA ARG A 150 -4.89 -15.52 17.07
C ARG A 150 -6.33 -15.08 16.82
N ARG A 151 -6.92 -14.31 17.75
CA ARG A 151 -8.30 -13.84 17.65
C ARG A 151 -8.53 -13.04 16.36
N ILE A 152 -7.64 -12.09 16.06
CA ILE A 152 -7.75 -11.27 14.84
C ILE A 152 -7.64 -12.16 13.59
N ALA A 153 -6.72 -13.13 13.57
CA ALA A 153 -6.56 -14.03 12.44
C ALA A 153 -7.80 -14.93 12.22
N GLU A 154 -8.46 -15.38 13.29
CA GLU A 154 -9.66 -16.22 13.23
C GLU A 154 -10.94 -15.42 12.90
N GLU A 155 -11.07 -14.16 13.35
CA GLU A 155 -12.23 -13.29 13.07
C GLU A 155 -12.45 -13.04 11.56
N VAL A 156 -11.37 -12.95 10.79
CA VAL A 156 -11.41 -12.80 9.32
C VAL A 156 -12.08 -14.00 8.66
N VAL A 157 -11.79 -15.20 9.15
CA VAL A 157 -12.35 -16.45 8.63
C VAL A 157 -13.86 -16.47 8.85
N GLU A 158 -14.33 -16.04 10.02
CA GLU A 158 -15.76 -15.99 10.33
C GLU A 158 -16.50 -14.93 9.51
N ARG A 159 -15.88 -13.77 9.26
CA ARG A 159 -16.44 -12.73 8.39
C ARG A 159 -16.73 -13.27 6.98
N ASP A 160 -15.80 -14.03 6.42
CA ASP A 160 -15.92 -14.49 5.03
C ASP A 160 -16.93 -15.63 4.85
N LYS A 161 -17.34 -16.29 5.95
CA LYS A 161 -18.43 -17.28 5.96
C LYS A 161 -19.82 -16.63 5.94
N LEU A 162 -19.94 -15.33 6.26
CA LEU A 162 -21.21 -14.62 6.18
C LEU A 162 -21.59 -14.34 4.72
N PRO A 163 -22.86 -14.53 4.32
CA PRO A 163 -23.29 -14.21 2.98
C PRO A 163 -23.08 -12.72 2.70
N GLN A 164 -22.31 -12.43 1.65
CA GLN A 164 -22.07 -11.05 1.18
C GLN A 164 -23.42 -10.41 0.81
N PRO A 165 -23.73 -9.19 1.28
CA PRO A 165 -24.97 -8.52 0.88
C PRO A 165 -24.97 -8.32 -0.64
N ILE A 166 -26.07 -8.69 -1.28
CA ILE A 166 -26.28 -8.48 -2.72
C ILE A 166 -26.22 -6.96 -2.94
N ARG A 167 -25.09 -6.46 -3.45
CA ARG A 167 -25.00 -5.08 -3.95
C ARG A 167 -25.89 -5.01 -5.19
N SER A 168 -27.12 -4.50 -5.02
CA SER A 168 -27.97 -4.13 -6.14
C SER A 168 -27.23 -3.07 -6.95
N LYS A 169 -26.94 -3.37 -8.22
CA LYS A 169 -26.52 -2.36 -9.18
C LYS A 169 -27.68 -1.37 -9.33
N LEU A 170 -27.51 -0.17 -8.83
CA LEU A 170 -28.28 1.02 -9.21
C LEU A 170 -27.41 1.84 -10.15
#